data_AF-A0A173RG99-F1
#
_entry.id   AF-A0A173RG99-F1
#
_cell.length_a   1.000
_cell.length_b   1.000
_cell.length_c   1.000
_cell.angle_alpha   90.00
_cell.angle_beta   90.00
_cell.angle_gamma   90.00
#
_symmetry.space_group_name_H-M   'P 1'
#
loop_
_entity.id
_entity.type
_entity.pdbx_description
1 polymer ?
#
loop_
_entity_poly.entity_id
_entity_poly.type
_entity_poly.pdbx_seq_one_letter_code
_entity_poly.pdbx_strand_id
1 'polypeptide(L)' 'MDYLTTMEMSKEWGISSRRIAVLCEQNRINGVIKKGKTWLIPQDSIKPADARKNNHGQRGVSKC' A
#
# COMPACT_ATOMS: atom_id res chain seq x y z
N MET A 1 -5.45 6.83 -17.21
CA MET A 1 -5.41 6.27 -15.84
C MET A 1 -4.35 5.20 -15.80
N ASP A 2 -3.20 5.51 -15.21
CA ASP A 2 -2.15 4.52 -15.03
C ASP A 2 -2.37 3.81 -13.69
N TYR A 3 -2.35 2.49 -13.74
CA TYR A 3 -2.47 1.63 -12.57
C TYR A 3 -1.09 1.11 -12.22
N LEU A 4 -0.73 1.31 -10.97
CA LEU A 4 0.46 0.75 -10.39
C LEU A 4 0.14 -0.59 -9.74
N THR A 5 1.11 -1.47 -9.81
CA THR A 5 1.08 -2.74 -9.08
C THR A 5 1.35 -2.50 -7.61
N THR A 6 0.99 -3.48 -6.78
CA THR A 6 1.29 -3.45 -5.34
C THR A 6 2.79 -3.28 -5.03
N MET A 7 3.69 -3.70 -5.93
CA MET A 7 5.15 -3.56 -5.75
C MET A 7 5.64 -2.14 -6.03
N GLU A 8 5.12 -1.49 -7.07
CA GLU A 8 5.47 -0.10 -7.37
C GLU A 8 4.91 0.81 -6.29
N MET A 9 3.65 0.60 -5.90
CA MET A 9 3.01 1.38 -4.87
C MET A 9 3.64 1.16 -3.49
N SER A 10 4.29 0.00 -3.29
CA SER A 10 5.10 -0.28 -2.11
C SER A 10 6.34 0.62 -2.01
N LYS A 11 6.99 0.90 -3.14
CA LYS A 11 8.13 1.81 -3.21
C LYS A 11 7.67 3.26 -3.04
N GLU A 12 6.61 3.66 -3.73
CA GLU A 12 6.07 5.03 -3.70
C GLU A 12 5.64 5.44 -2.28
N TRP A 13 4.89 4.57 -1.60
CA TRP A 13 4.38 4.87 -0.26
C TRP A 13 5.33 4.47 0.87
N GLY A 14 6.39 3.72 0.56
CA GLY A 14 7.32 3.14 1.55
C GLY A 14 6.63 2.15 2.49
N ILE A 15 5.64 1.40 2.02
CA ILE A 15 4.85 0.44 2.81
C ILE A 15 4.98 -0.94 2.18
N SER A 16 5.01 -2.03 2.96
CA SER A 16 4.99 -3.39 2.41
C SER A 16 3.71 -3.68 1.61
N SER A 17 3.87 -4.50 0.57
CA SER A 17 2.77 -4.98 -0.29
C SER A 17 1.62 -5.61 0.49
N ARG A 18 1.92 -6.33 1.58
CA ARG A 18 0.91 -6.89 2.50
C ARG A 18 0.05 -5.81 3.13
N ARG A 19 0.64 -4.70 3.58
CA ARG A 19 -0.13 -3.60 4.19
C ARG A 19 -0.96 -2.87 3.13
N ILE A 20 -0.45 -2.71 1.93
CA ILE A 20 -1.23 -2.17 0.81
C ILE A 20 -2.45 -3.05 0.53
N ALA A 21 -2.29 -4.38 0.45
CA ALA A 21 -3.40 -5.30 0.26
C ALA A 21 -4.47 -5.15 1.37
N VAL A 22 -4.06 -4.99 2.63
CA VAL A 22 -5.00 -4.71 3.73
C VAL A 22 -5.73 -3.38 3.54
N LEU A 23 -5.06 -2.33 3.06
CA LEU A 23 -5.71 -1.04 2.78
C LEU A 23 -6.72 -1.14 1.63
N CYS A 24 -6.41 -1.95 0.62
CA CYS A 24 -7.32 -2.27 -0.48
C CYS A 24 -8.54 -3.07 0.01
N GLU A 25 -8.34 -4.09 0.85
CA GLU A 25 -9.42 -4.88 1.45
C GLU A 25 -10.32 -4.04 2.36
N GLN A 26 -9.73 -3.07 3.08
CA GLN A 26 -10.45 -2.12 3.92
C GLN A 26 -11.16 -1.02 3.11
N ASN A 27 -11.10 -1.05 1.77
CA ASN A 27 -11.66 -0.02 0.89
C ASN A 27 -11.23 1.41 1.27
N ARG A 28 -10.00 1.57 1.78
CA ARG A 28 -9.47 2.89 2.16
C ARG A 28 -8.88 3.66 0.98
N ILE A 29 -8.72 2.98 -0.16
CA ILE A 29 -8.11 3.51 -1.37
C ILE A 29 -9.19 3.42 -2.46
N ASN A 30 -9.61 4.57 -2.98
CA ASN A 30 -10.63 4.64 -4.02
C ASN A 30 -10.06 4.28 -5.38
N GLY A 31 -10.87 3.61 -6.21
CA GLY A 31 -10.50 3.24 -7.57
C GLY A 31 -9.57 2.03 -7.68
N VAL A 32 -9.37 1.29 -6.59
CA VAL A 32 -8.61 0.04 -6.61
C VAL A 32 -9.41 -1.08 -7.28
N ILE A 33 -8.76 -1.85 -8.15
CA ILE A 33 -9.36 -2.99 -8.85
C ILE A 33 -8.63 -4.27 -8.44
N LYS A 34 -9.38 -5.28 -8.00
CA LYS A 34 -8.83 -6.61 -7.73
C LYS A 34 -8.88 -7.45 -9.00
N LYS A 35 -7.71 -7.79 -9.56
CA LYS A 35 -7.58 -8.67 -10.73
C LYS A 35 -6.95 -10.00 -10.30
N GLY A 36 -7.81 -10.96 -9.96
CA GLY A 36 -7.39 -12.25 -9.43
C GLY A 36 -6.71 -12.13 -8.06
N LYS A 37 -5.41 -12.44 -7.99
CA LYS A 37 -4.59 -12.32 -6.77
C LYS A 37 -3.87 -10.97 -6.64
N THR A 38 -3.93 -10.11 -7.65
CA THR A 38 -3.21 -8.84 -7.67
C THR A 38 -4.16 -7.66 -7.53
N TRP A 39 -3.69 -6.62 -6.83
CA TRP A 39 -4.38 -5.35 -6.70
C TRP A 39 -3.80 -4.35 -7.70
N LEU A 40 -4.66 -3.73 -8.48
CA LEU A 40 -4.33 -2.61 -9.37
C LEU A 40 -4.76 -1.33 -8.68
N ILE A 41 -3.80 -0.46 -8.41
CA ILE A 41 -4.01 0.76 -7.63
C ILE A 41 -3.77 1.95 -8.55
N PRO A 42 -4.72 2.88 -8.69
CA PRO A 42 -4.50 4.05 -9.51
C PRO A 42 -3.38 4.92 -8.91
N GLN A 43 -2.49 5.43 -9.75
CA GLN A 43 -1.40 6.31 -9.32
C GLN A 43 -1.91 7.57 -8.61
N ASP A 44 -3.10 8.04 -8.99
CA ASP A 44 -3.77 9.21 -8.40
C ASP A 44 -4.31 8.95 -6.99
N SER A 45 -4.16 7.72 -6.47
CA SER A 45 -4.61 7.38 -5.14
C SER A 45 -3.71 8.01 -4.06
N ILE A 46 -4.34 8.75 -3.15
CA ILE A 46 -3.66 9.35 -2.02
C ILE A 46 -3.50 8.29 -0.92
N LYS A 47 -2.29 8.17 -0.38
CA LYS A 47 -2.00 7.29 0.76
C LYS A 47 -2.94 7.64 1.93
N PRO A 48 -3.81 6.71 2.37
CA PRO A 48 -4.71 6.98 3.48
C PRO A 48 -3.92 7.10 4.79
N ALA A 49 -4.36 7.99 5.68
CA ALA A 49 -3.69 8.21 6.97
C ALA A 49 -3.57 6.88 7.75
N ASP A 50 -2.35 6.44 8.04
CA ASP A 50 -2.16 5.20 8.80
C ASP A 50 -2.50 5.45 10.29
N ALA A 51 -3.57 4.82 10.77
CA ALA A 51 -4.04 4.94 12.15
C ALA A 51 -3.17 4.20 13.17
N ARG A 52 -2.10 3.51 12.74
CA ARG A 52 -1.12 2.87 13.65
C ARG A 52 -0.09 3.84 14.25
N LYS A 53 -0.29 5.16 14.15
CA LYS A 53 0.55 6.14 14.86
C LYS A 53 0.25 6.13 16.36
N ASN A 54 0.61 5.04 16.99
CA ASN A 54 0.87 4.91 18.41
C ASN A 54 2.24 4.25 18.48
N ASN A 55 3.25 5.10 18.71
CA ASN A 55 4.62 4.77 19.12
C ASN A 55 4.94 3.28 19.23
N HIS A 56 5.77 2.72 18.33
CA HIS A 56 6.84 1.79 18.72
C HIS A 56 7.67 1.39 17.49
N GLY A 57 8.93 1.80 17.50
CA GLY A 57 10.05 1.03 16.96
C GLY A 57 10.21 1.04 15.43
N GLN A 58 11.17 1.83 14.97
CA GLN A 58 11.97 1.50 13.80
C GLN A 58 12.48 0.05 13.95
N ARG A 59 11.88 -0.93 13.27
CA ARG A 59 12.40 -2.30 13.22
C ARG A 59 12.85 -2.59 11.80
N GLY A 60 14.13 -2.29 11.58
CA GLY A 60 15.06 -3.06 10.76
C GLY A 60 14.64 -3.35 9.33
N VAL A 61 15.07 -2.50 8.40
CA VAL A 61 15.59 -3.01 7.13
C VAL A 61 17.06 -3.30 7.37
N SER A 62 17.34 -4.50 7.89
CA SER A 62 18.69 -5.05 7.87
C SER A 62 19.03 -5.30 6.41
N LYS A 63 19.87 -4.43 5.85
CA LYS A 63 20.52 -4.66 4.57
C LYS A 63 21.78 -5.49 4.88
N CYS A 64 21.70 -6.79 4.67
CA CYS A 64 22.87 -7.63 4.42
C CYS A 64 22.88 -8.01 2.94
#